data_AF-A0A229RQE2-F1
#
_entry.id   AF-A0A229RQE2-F1
#
_cell.length_a   1.000
_cell.length_b   1.000
_cell.length_c   1.000
_cell.angle_alpha   90.00
_cell.angle_beta   90.00
_cell.angle_gamma   90.00
#
_symmetry.space_group_name_H-M   'P 1'
#
loop_
_entity.id
_entity.type
_entity.pdbx_description
1 polymer ?
#
loop_
_entity_poly.entity_id
_entity_poly.type
_entity_poly.pdbx_seq_one_letter_code
_entity_poly.pdbx_strand_id
1 'polypeptide(L)'
;MTTNGSTRMPTLGIGPMSKNAVDAAVELARDRGRRIMLIPSRRQVESAELGGGYVERWSTAQFAEYVRGRDEAGLLLLCRDHGGPWQHPGERAGNYSEDQAMAASLASFRADIEAGFDLLHIDTCLDLDGAAALDRAIDRLVKLYGECHEAARELGREVRFEIGFEDQGVDTNDPAEFRDQVTEVCSRLAAGGLPAPAFVVAQTGTKVLETENTGALLTAPSAVGFAVAQLARVCEEVGSSLKAHNADYLTADSLRRLMQRGVAAVNVAPEFGVVETRALLALLDELGLAAERDEFLRLAHDSGSWRKWLKPGTAATDHERAVIAGHYVFATDEFRELKDRIARQAPDVDHRLRAAIYDAQLHYLVHTTTADAIPAPVLAESVRTA
;
A
#
# COMPACT_ATOMS: atom_id res chain seq x y z
N MET A 1 -37.40 -2.58 -5.97
CA MET A 1 -36.29 -3.35 -6.56
C MET A 1 -35.12 -3.21 -5.62
N THR A 2 -34.72 -4.32 -5.01
CA THR A 2 -33.68 -4.42 -3.99
C THR A 2 -32.36 -3.89 -4.55
N THR A 3 -31.91 -2.75 -4.02
CA THR A 3 -30.55 -2.27 -4.22
C THR A 3 -29.62 -3.34 -3.66
N ASN A 4 -28.89 -4.04 -4.54
CA ASN A 4 -27.73 -4.81 -4.15
C ASN A 4 -26.90 -3.92 -3.22
N GLY A 5 -26.76 -4.32 -1.96
CA GLY A 5 -25.90 -3.64 -1.00
C GLY A 5 -24.47 -3.76 -1.49
N SER A 6 -24.03 -2.81 -2.32
CA SER A 6 -22.62 -2.65 -2.66
C SER A 6 -21.91 -2.35 -1.35
N THR A 7 -21.21 -3.34 -0.82
CA THR A 7 -20.41 -3.20 0.39
C THR A 7 -19.36 -2.14 0.09
N ARG A 8 -19.51 -0.95 0.67
CA ARG A 8 -18.62 0.21 0.49
C ARG A 8 -17.16 -0.25 0.58
N MET A 9 -16.34 0.15 -0.40
CA MET A 9 -14.92 -0.17 -0.40
C MET A 9 -14.22 0.46 0.83
N PRO A 10 -13.18 -0.19 1.37
CA PRO A 10 -12.39 0.38 2.45
C PRO A 10 -11.78 1.73 2.05
N THR A 11 -11.66 2.63 3.02
CA THR A 11 -11.09 3.97 2.82
C THR A 11 -9.59 4.04 3.12
N LEU A 12 -9.01 2.96 3.67
CA LEU A 12 -7.63 2.92 4.12
C LEU A 12 -6.91 1.72 3.51
N GLY A 13 -5.82 1.99 2.80
CA GLY A 13 -4.81 1.04 2.37
C GLY A 13 -3.56 1.14 3.24
N ILE A 14 -3.14 0.02 3.82
CA ILE A 14 -1.97 -0.11 4.68
C ILE A 14 -0.90 -0.94 3.97
N GLY A 15 0.27 -0.34 3.76
CA GLY A 15 1.46 -1.06 3.30
C GLY A 15 1.97 -1.99 4.41
N PRO A 16 2.18 -3.29 4.13
CA PRO A 16 2.62 -4.24 5.13
C PRO A 16 4.13 -4.10 5.37
N MET A 17 4.57 -3.03 6.02
CA MET A 17 6.00 -2.70 6.18
C MET A 17 6.81 -3.74 6.97
N SER A 18 6.13 -4.58 7.74
CA SER A 18 6.68 -5.65 8.57
C SER A 18 5.55 -6.60 9.00
N LYS A 19 5.89 -7.71 9.65
CA LYS A 19 4.91 -8.56 10.34
C LYS A 19 4.11 -7.78 11.40
N ASN A 20 4.76 -6.89 12.16
CA ASN A 20 4.07 -6.10 13.19
C ASN A 20 3.08 -5.10 12.57
N ALA A 21 3.39 -4.52 11.41
CA ALA A 21 2.45 -3.67 10.68
C ALA A 21 1.22 -4.44 10.17
N VAL A 22 1.41 -5.68 9.72
CA VAL A 22 0.30 -6.57 9.33
C VAL A 22 -0.56 -6.94 10.54
N ASP A 23 0.06 -7.37 11.63
CA ASP A 23 -0.67 -7.75 12.85
C ASP A 23 -1.43 -6.55 13.44
N ALA A 24 -0.83 -5.35 13.44
CA ALA A 24 -1.52 -4.12 13.85
C ALA A 24 -2.75 -3.83 12.98
N ALA A 25 -2.67 -4.05 11.66
CA ALA A 25 -3.78 -3.81 10.75
C ALA A 25 -4.93 -4.80 10.99
N VAL A 26 -4.61 -6.07 11.30
CA VAL A 26 -5.60 -7.09 11.69
C VAL A 26 -6.27 -6.71 13.00
N GLU A 27 -5.49 -6.32 14.02
CA GLU A 27 -6.02 -5.86 15.31
C GLU A 27 -6.92 -4.62 15.12
N LEU A 28 -6.48 -3.64 14.33
CA LEU A 28 -7.24 -2.42 14.07
C LEU A 28 -8.57 -2.70 13.36
N ALA A 29 -8.54 -3.53 12.32
CA ALA A 29 -9.73 -3.94 11.58
C ALA A 29 -10.76 -4.59 12.51
N ARG A 30 -10.32 -5.55 13.32
CA ARG A 30 -11.16 -6.25 14.32
C ARG A 30 -11.72 -5.29 15.36
N ASP A 31 -10.86 -4.53 16.03
CA ASP A 31 -11.23 -3.69 17.17
C ASP A 31 -12.19 -2.55 16.76
N ARG A 32 -12.08 -2.09 15.51
CA ARG A 32 -12.93 -1.00 14.98
C ARG A 32 -14.09 -1.50 14.13
N GLY A 33 -14.17 -2.81 13.88
CA GLY A 33 -15.14 -3.42 12.96
C GLY A 33 -15.05 -2.81 11.57
N ARG A 34 -13.84 -2.61 11.04
CA ARG A 34 -13.60 -1.90 9.77
C ARG A 34 -12.91 -2.77 8.77
N ARG A 35 -13.38 -2.68 7.54
CA ARG A 35 -12.63 -3.21 6.42
C ARG A 35 -11.44 -2.32 6.13
N ILE A 36 -10.29 -2.94 5.87
CA ILE A 36 -9.01 -2.28 5.57
C ILE A 36 -8.39 -3.01 4.37
N MET A 37 -7.74 -2.28 3.48
CA MET A 37 -6.94 -2.87 2.41
C MET A 37 -5.50 -3.06 2.91
N LEU A 38 -4.95 -4.25 2.74
CA LEU A 38 -3.50 -4.45 2.80
C LEU A 38 -2.96 -4.37 1.38
N ILE A 39 -1.98 -3.49 1.18
CA ILE A 39 -1.52 -3.06 -0.15
C ILE A 39 -0.03 -3.38 -0.37
N PRO A 40 0.42 -4.65 -0.35
CA PRO A 40 1.81 -4.94 -0.68
C PRO A 40 2.14 -4.49 -2.11
N SER A 41 3.20 -3.71 -2.25
CA SER A 41 3.89 -3.52 -3.52
C SER A 41 4.70 -4.75 -3.90
N ARG A 42 5.09 -4.88 -5.18
CA ARG A 42 5.98 -5.96 -5.66
C ARG A 42 7.35 -5.98 -4.99
N ARG A 43 7.74 -4.90 -4.30
CA ARG A 43 8.98 -4.85 -3.51
C ARG A 43 8.81 -5.49 -2.14
N GLN A 44 7.62 -5.33 -1.56
CA GLN A 44 7.31 -5.76 -0.20
C GLN A 44 7.05 -7.26 -0.16
N VAL A 45 6.11 -7.72 -0.98
CA VAL A 45 5.70 -9.12 -1.08
C VAL A 45 5.54 -9.46 -2.55
N GLU A 46 6.16 -10.54 -2.98
CA GLU A 46 6.18 -10.99 -4.37
C GLU A 46 6.05 -12.51 -4.43
N SER A 47 5.70 -13.08 -5.59
CA SER A 47 5.67 -14.52 -5.78
C SER A 47 7.02 -15.17 -5.45
N ALA A 48 6.98 -16.45 -5.06
CA ALA A 48 8.20 -17.20 -4.74
C ALA A 48 9.14 -17.28 -5.95
N GLU A 49 8.57 -17.42 -7.15
CA GLU A 49 9.32 -17.49 -8.41
C GLU A 49 10.06 -16.19 -8.74
N LEU A 50 9.54 -15.05 -8.27
CA LEU A 50 10.12 -13.72 -8.50
C LEU A 50 10.89 -13.18 -7.28
N GLY A 51 11.01 -13.95 -6.19
CA GLY A 51 11.94 -13.68 -5.09
C GLY A 51 11.34 -13.19 -3.77
N GLY A 52 10.02 -13.22 -3.58
CA GLY A 52 9.36 -13.00 -2.27
C GLY A 52 9.31 -11.55 -1.75
N GLY A 53 10.23 -10.67 -2.13
CA GLY A 53 10.30 -9.30 -1.61
C GLY A 53 10.93 -9.20 -0.21
N TYR A 54 10.95 -8.00 0.37
CA TYR A 54 11.71 -7.74 1.62
C TYR A 54 10.91 -7.93 2.92
N VAL A 55 9.57 -7.98 2.87
CA VAL A 55 8.74 -8.07 4.09
C VAL A 55 8.65 -9.52 4.50
N GLU A 56 9.32 -9.86 5.62
CA GLU A 56 9.47 -11.22 6.15
C GLU A 56 10.03 -12.27 5.18
N ARG A 57 10.38 -11.86 3.95
CA ARG A 57 10.65 -12.73 2.80
C ARG A 57 9.47 -13.65 2.47
N TRP A 58 8.24 -13.20 2.72
CA TRP A 58 7.03 -13.97 2.39
C TRP A 58 6.79 -13.99 0.89
N SER A 59 6.47 -15.17 0.35
CA SER A 59 5.81 -15.23 -0.95
C SER A 59 4.40 -14.65 -0.88
N THR A 60 3.84 -14.25 -2.03
CA THR A 60 2.41 -13.85 -2.13
C THR A 60 1.47 -14.86 -1.45
N ALA A 61 1.70 -16.16 -1.65
CA ALA A 61 0.89 -17.22 -1.02
C ALA A 61 1.06 -17.27 0.50
N GLN A 62 2.31 -17.16 1.00
CA GLN A 62 2.59 -17.15 2.44
C GLN A 62 1.99 -15.91 3.12
N PHE A 63 2.08 -14.75 2.49
CA PHE A 63 1.46 -13.52 2.99
C PHE A 63 -0.06 -13.65 3.07
N ALA A 64 -0.70 -14.14 1.99
CA ALA A 64 -2.14 -14.33 1.97
C ALA A 64 -2.59 -15.34 3.04
N GLU A 65 -1.92 -16.48 3.17
CA GLU A 65 -2.19 -17.48 4.20
C GLU A 65 -2.03 -16.89 5.61
N TYR A 66 -0.94 -16.15 5.85
CA TYR A 66 -0.65 -15.53 7.13
C TYR A 66 -1.74 -14.56 7.57
N VAL A 67 -2.21 -13.69 6.66
CA VAL A 67 -3.26 -12.72 6.92
C VAL A 67 -4.60 -13.41 7.12
N ARG A 68 -5.01 -14.29 6.20
CA ARG A 68 -6.31 -14.97 6.25
C ARG A 68 -6.45 -15.86 7.48
N GLY A 69 -5.37 -16.46 7.94
CA GLY A 69 -5.35 -17.22 9.20
C GLY A 69 -5.55 -16.39 10.47
N ARG A 70 -5.52 -15.05 10.38
CA ARG A 70 -5.72 -14.12 11.50
C ARG A 70 -6.93 -13.21 11.34
N ASP A 71 -7.40 -13.02 10.12
CA ASP A 71 -8.61 -12.25 9.81
C ASP A 71 -9.86 -13.13 9.83
N GLU A 72 -10.24 -13.61 11.02
CA GLU A 72 -11.43 -14.47 11.20
C GLU A 72 -12.73 -13.79 10.73
N ALA A 73 -12.78 -12.45 10.80
CA ALA A 73 -13.95 -11.67 10.44
C ALA A 73 -14.02 -11.30 8.95
N GLY A 74 -12.99 -11.63 8.14
CA GLY A 74 -12.94 -11.30 6.72
C GLY A 74 -12.96 -9.79 6.44
N LEU A 75 -12.36 -8.99 7.34
CA LEU A 75 -12.34 -7.53 7.25
C LEU A 75 -11.21 -7.03 6.35
N LEU A 76 -10.17 -7.82 6.12
CA LEU A 76 -9.00 -7.39 5.35
C LEU A 76 -9.20 -7.75 3.87
N LEU A 77 -8.99 -6.77 3.01
CA LEU A 77 -8.87 -6.99 1.57
C LEU A 77 -7.39 -7.07 1.22
N LEU A 78 -7.00 -8.08 0.43
CA LEU A 78 -5.66 -8.20 -0.10
C LEU A 78 -5.61 -7.50 -1.46
N CYS A 79 -4.79 -6.47 -1.57
CA CYS A 79 -4.74 -5.59 -2.73
C CYS A 79 -3.30 -5.48 -3.25
N ARG A 80 -3.05 -5.75 -4.54
CA ARG A 80 -1.72 -5.49 -5.11
C ARG A 80 -1.57 -4.00 -5.32
N ASP A 81 -0.47 -3.42 -4.84
CA ASP A 81 -0.05 -2.06 -5.17
C ASP A 81 1.04 -2.08 -6.24
N HIS A 82 0.97 -1.16 -7.21
CA HIS A 82 1.96 -0.98 -8.27
C HIS A 82 2.44 -2.30 -8.92
N GLY A 83 1.52 -3.05 -9.54
CA GLY A 83 1.80 -4.42 -10.00
C GLY A 83 2.40 -4.57 -11.40
N GLY A 84 2.48 -3.51 -12.20
CA GLY A 84 2.90 -3.64 -13.61
C GLY A 84 4.42 -3.67 -13.84
N PRO A 85 4.85 -3.46 -15.09
CA PRO A 85 6.22 -3.71 -15.53
C PRO A 85 7.21 -2.68 -14.97
N TRP A 86 8.43 -3.14 -14.69
CA TRP A 86 9.51 -2.42 -14.01
C TRP A 86 9.18 -1.94 -12.59
N GLN A 87 8.10 -2.41 -11.98
CA GLN A 87 7.82 -2.13 -10.57
C GLN A 87 8.65 -3.00 -9.63
N HIS A 88 9.00 -4.21 -10.10
CA HIS A 88 9.92 -5.09 -9.39
C HIS A 88 11.38 -4.68 -9.66
N PRO A 89 12.22 -4.47 -8.63
CA PRO A 89 13.59 -3.98 -8.80
C PRO A 89 14.47 -4.89 -9.67
N GLY A 90 14.20 -6.20 -9.64
CA GLY A 90 14.93 -7.19 -10.43
C GLY A 90 14.78 -7.02 -11.95
N GLU A 91 13.69 -6.41 -12.42
CA GLU A 91 13.42 -6.23 -13.85
C GLU A 91 14.35 -5.18 -14.46
N ARG A 92 14.58 -4.07 -13.75
CA ARG A 92 15.56 -3.05 -14.15
C ARG A 92 16.98 -3.55 -14.00
N ALA A 93 17.30 -4.19 -12.86
CA ALA A 93 18.63 -4.73 -12.62
C ALA A 93 19.01 -5.82 -13.65
N GLY A 94 18.02 -6.60 -14.11
CA GLY A 94 18.17 -7.60 -15.14
C GLY A 94 18.05 -7.08 -16.58
N ASN A 95 17.87 -5.77 -16.78
CA ASN A 95 17.72 -5.13 -18.09
C ASN A 95 16.62 -5.79 -18.95
N TYR A 96 15.46 -6.04 -18.35
CA TYR A 96 14.36 -6.74 -19.02
C TYR A 96 13.84 -5.94 -20.23
N SER A 97 13.57 -6.65 -21.33
CA SER A 97 12.77 -6.11 -22.43
C SER A 97 11.33 -5.90 -21.99
N GLU A 98 10.55 -5.16 -22.78
CA GLU A 98 9.13 -4.95 -22.54
C GLU A 98 8.36 -6.28 -22.42
N ASP A 99 8.59 -7.23 -23.33
CA ASP A 99 7.95 -8.55 -23.28
C ASP A 99 8.29 -9.30 -22.00
N GLN A 100 9.54 -9.22 -21.55
CA GLN A 100 9.98 -9.86 -20.30
C GLN A 100 9.34 -9.21 -19.07
N ALA A 101 9.30 -7.88 -19.01
CA ALA A 101 8.71 -7.14 -17.90
C ALA A 101 7.17 -7.33 -17.83
N MET A 102 6.50 -7.34 -18.99
CA MET A 102 5.07 -7.63 -19.09
C MET A 102 4.75 -9.06 -18.66
N ALA A 103 5.54 -10.04 -19.10
CA ALA A 103 5.37 -11.44 -18.69
C ALA A 103 5.61 -11.64 -17.18
N ALA A 104 6.64 -11.00 -16.62
CA ALA A 104 6.91 -11.04 -15.18
C ALA A 104 5.78 -10.40 -14.36
N SER A 105 5.22 -9.28 -14.83
CA SER A 105 4.07 -8.64 -14.20
C SER A 105 2.83 -9.53 -14.23
N LEU A 106 2.53 -10.15 -15.38
CA LEU A 106 1.42 -11.09 -15.49
C LEU A 106 1.61 -12.31 -14.58
N ALA A 107 2.82 -12.84 -14.46
CA ALA A 107 3.13 -13.94 -13.54
C ALA A 107 2.89 -13.53 -12.07
N SER A 108 3.33 -12.32 -11.69
CA SER A 108 3.06 -11.75 -10.36
C SER A 108 1.56 -11.63 -10.08
N PHE A 109 0.79 -11.06 -11.03
CA PHE A 109 -0.67 -10.94 -10.90
C PHE A 109 -1.37 -12.29 -10.85
N ARG A 110 -0.93 -13.29 -11.63
CA ARG A 110 -1.48 -14.66 -11.56
C ARG A 110 -1.27 -15.26 -10.17
N ALA A 111 -0.09 -15.09 -9.58
CA ALA A 111 0.17 -15.53 -8.21
C ALA A 111 -0.73 -14.81 -7.19
N ASP A 112 -0.99 -13.51 -7.36
CA ASP A 112 -1.92 -12.75 -6.51
C ASP A 112 -3.36 -13.28 -6.64
N ILE A 113 -3.83 -13.51 -7.87
CA ILE A 113 -5.15 -14.07 -8.16
C ILE A 113 -5.27 -15.49 -7.59
N GLU A 114 -4.27 -16.34 -7.72
CA GLU A 114 -4.28 -17.68 -7.14
C GLU A 114 -4.33 -17.61 -5.60
N ALA A 115 -3.55 -16.72 -5.00
CA ALA A 115 -3.36 -16.63 -3.57
C ALA A 115 -4.55 -16.05 -2.79
N GLY A 116 -5.46 -15.30 -3.42
CA GLY A 116 -6.54 -14.69 -2.63
C GLY A 116 -6.78 -13.21 -2.85
N PHE A 117 -6.06 -12.54 -3.74
CA PHE A 117 -6.17 -11.09 -3.84
C PHE A 117 -7.55 -10.64 -4.35
N ASP A 118 -8.05 -9.58 -3.72
CA ASP A 118 -9.37 -9.00 -3.94
C ASP A 118 -9.35 -7.86 -4.96
N LEU A 119 -8.19 -7.19 -5.10
CA LEU A 119 -7.99 -6.05 -5.99
C LEU A 119 -6.56 -6.03 -6.54
N LEU A 120 -6.40 -5.67 -7.82
CA LEU A 120 -5.09 -5.51 -8.47
C LEU A 120 -4.92 -4.09 -9.01
N HIS A 121 -3.87 -3.39 -8.55
CA HIS A 121 -3.44 -2.12 -9.16
C HIS A 121 -2.56 -2.38 -10.39
N ILE A 122 -3.14 -2.19 -11.58
CA ILE A 122 -2.45 -2.28 -12.86
C ILE A 122 -1.78 -0.95 -13.17
N ASP A 123 -0.51 -0.83 -12.80
CA ASP A 123 0.31 0.36 -13.05
C ASP A 123 1.40 0.08 -14.08
N THR A 124 1.24 0.66 -15.27
CA THR A 124 2.12 0.50 -16.43
C THR A 124 2.86 1.79 -16.81
N CYS A 125 2.94 2.75 -15.89
CA CYS A 125 3.54 4.06 -16.16
C CYS A 125 5.07 4.04 -16.28
N LEU A 126 5.72 2.93 -15.92
CA LEU A 126 7.17 2.78 -15.93
C LEU A 126 7.70 2.12 -17.21
N ASP A 127 8.93 2.48 -17.55
CA ASP A 127 9.79 1.82 -18.52
C ASP A 127 11.14 1.48 -17.86
N LEU A 128 12.04 0.86 -18.62
CA LEU A 128 13.39 0.50 -18.17
C LEU A 128 14.14 1.72 -17.61
N ASP A 129 14.13 2.82 -18.37
CA ASP A 129 14.92 4.03 -18.11
C ASP A 129 14.09 5.22 -17.60
N GLY A 130 12.87 5.01 -17.10
CA GLY A 130 12.05 6.09 -16.55
C GLY A 130 10.56 5.87 -16.71
N ALA A 131 9.84 6.91 -17.14
CA ALA A 131 8.42 6.86 -17.43
C ALA A 131 8.17 6.39 -18.87
N ALA A 132 7.11 5.61 -19.07
CA ALA A 132 6.63 5.21 -20.38
C ALA A 132 5.88 6.37 -21.06
N ALA A 133 5.89 6.37 -22.40
CA ALA A 133 4.98 7.24 -23.15
C ALA A 133 3.52 6.84 -22.86
N LEU A 134 2.62 7.82 -22.76
CA LEU A 134 1.23 7.61 -22.34
C LEU A 134 0.51 6.54 -23.16
N ASP A 135 0.53 6.63 -24.50
CA ASP A 135 -0.13 5.65 -25.37
C ASP A 135 0.38 4.22 -25.11
N ARG A 136 1.68 4.08 -24.90
CA ARG A 136 2.31 2.80 -24.58
C ARG A 136 1.89 2.29 -23.21
N ALA A 137 1.82 3.17 -22.20
CA ALA A 137 1.32 2.81 -20.88
C ALA A 137 -0.14 2.33 -20.95
N ILE A 138 -1.00 3.02 -21.69
CA ILE A 138 -2.41 2.63 -21.89
C ILE A 138 -2.51 1.28 -22.60
N ASP A 139 -1.74 1.04 -23.67
CA ASP A 139 -1.71 -0.26 -24.36
C ASP A 139 -1.32 -1.41 -23.44
N ARG A 140 -0.25 -1.22 -22.67
CA ARG A 140 0.21 -2.21 -21.67
C ARG A 140 -0.86 -2.45 -20.61
N LEU A 141 -1.52 -1.39 -20.14
CA LEU A 141 -2.55 -1.47 -19.12
C LEU A 141 -3.75 -2.28 -19.60
N VAL A 142 -4.31 -1.93 -20.76
CA VAL A 142 -5.49 -2.63 -21.32
C VAL A 142 -5.17 -4.11 -21.53
N LYS A 143 -3.97 -4.43 -22.01
CA LYS A 143 -3.50 -5.81 -22.18
C LYS A 143 -3.44 -6.56 -20.85
N LEU A 144 -2.68 -6.06 -19.87
CA LEU A 144 -2.53 -6.72 -18.56
C LEU A 144 -3.87 -6.82 -17.82
N TYR A 145 -4.70 -5.79 -17.88
CA TYR A 145 -6.04 -5.79 -17.30
C TYR A 145 -6.87 -6.94 -17.86
N GLY A 146 -6.93 -7.07 -19.19
CA GLY A 146 -7.64 -8.15 -19.87
C GLY A 146 -7.10 -9.53 -19.51
N GLU A 147 -5.78 -9.72 -19.55
CA GLU A 147 -5.14 -10.99 -19.20
C GLU A 147 -5.38 -11.39 -17.73
N CYS A 148 -5.38 -10.43 -16.80
CA CYS A 148 -5.70 -10.67 -15.40
C CYS A 148 -7.19 -10.98 -15.19
N HIS A 149 -8.08 -10.27 -15.89
CA HIS A 149 -9.52 -10.52 -15.83
C HIS A 149 -9.85 -11.95 -16.30
N GLU A 150 -9.25 -12.36 -17.42
CA GLU A 150 -9.40 -13.71 -17.95
C GLU A 150 -8.80 -14.77 -17.01
N ALA A 151 -7.60 -14.55 -16.47
CA ALA A 151 -7.00 -15.46 -15.50
C ALA A 151 -7.87 -15.64 -14.24
N ALA A 152 -8.45 -14.56 -13.71
CA ALA A 152 -9.38 -14.63 -12.59
C ALA A 152 -10.64 -15.43 -12.94
N ARG A 153 -11.21 -15.20 -14.13
CA ARG A 153 -12.39 -15.92 -14.63
C ARG A 153 -12.12 -17.42 -14.80
N GLU A 154 -10.97 -17.80 -15.36
CA GLU A 154 -10.54 -19.19 -15.51
C GLU A 154 -10.45 -19.92 -14.16
N LEU A 155 -10.07 -19.19 -13.11
CA LEU A 155 -10.00 -19.70 -11.73
C LEU A 155 -11.33 -19.61 -10.97
N GLY A 156 -12.41 -19.14 -11.61
CA GLY A 156 -13.72 -18.97 -10.97
C GLY A 156 -13.73 -17.87 -9.91
N ARG A 157 -12.86 -16.86 -10.05
CA ARG A 157 -12.70 -15.75 -9.11
C ARG A 157 -13.16 -14.44 -9.71
N GLU A 158 -13.66 -13.56 -8.85
CA GLU A 158 -13.85 -12.15 -9.16
C GLU A 158 -12.72 -11.34 -8.53
N VAL A 159 -12.11 -10.47 -9.31
CA VAL A 159 -11.08 -9.53 -8.85
C VAL A 159 -11.45 -8.12 -9.28
N ARG A 160 -11.24 -7.15 -8.40
CA ARG A 160 -11.41 -5.72 -8.72
C ARG A 160 -10.11 -5.17 -9.26
N PHE A 161 -10.19 -4.05 -9.94
CA PHE A 161 -9.01 -3.40 -10.50
C PHE A 161 -8.89 -1.96 -10.02
N GLU A 162 -7.65 -1.53 -9.94
CA GLU A 162 -7.24 -0.15 -9.74
C GLU A 162 -6.28 0.20 -10.87
N ILE A 163 -6.35 1.43 -11.35
CA ILE A 163 -5.46 1.94 -12.40
C ILE A 163 -4.90 3.28 -11.98
N GLY A 164 -3.75 3.66 -12.52
CA GLY A 164 -3.14 4.95 -12.25
C GLY A 164 -2.17 5.35 -13.36
N PHE A 165 -2.05 6.66 -13.57
CA PHE A 165 -1.07 7.28 -14.47
C PHE A 165 -0.29 8.38 -13.74
N GLU A 166 -0.07 8.18 -12.44
CA GLU A 166 0.47 9.23 -11.57
C GLU A 166 1.93 9.56 -11.91
N ASP A 167 2.19 10.85 -12.07
CA ASP A 167 3.54 11.38 -11.86
C ASP A 167 3.77 11.44 -10.35
N GLN A 168 4.89 10.89 -9.89
CA GLN A 168 5.29 10.90 -8.47
C GLN A 168 5.80 12.29 -8.03
N GLY A 169 5.20 13.36 -8.58
CA GLY A 169 5.50 14.76 -8.31
C GLY A 169 4.92 15.29 -7.00
N VAL A 170 4.99 16.61 -6.81
CA VAL A 170 4.49 17.30 -5.60
C VAL A 170 3.11 17.93 -5.79
N ASP A 171 2.75 18.26 -7.03
CA ASP A 171 1.50 18.91 -7.43
C ASP A 171 0.45 17.92 -7.91
N THR A 172 -0.82 18.29 -7.91
CA THR A 172 -1.91 17.44 -8.43
C THR A 172 -1.77 17.18 -9.93
N ASN A 173 -2.34 16.08 -10.42
CA ASN A 173 -2.60 15.95 -11.85
C ASN A 173 -3.47 17.12 -12.36
N ASP A 174 -3.24 17.52 -13.62
CA ASP A 174 -4.14 18.44 -14.30
C ASP A 174 -5.51 17.76 -14.55
N PRO A 175 -6.63 18.37 -14.12
CA PRO A 175 -7.94 17.75 -14.28
C PRO A 175 -8.39 17.49 -15.72
N ALA A 176 -7.94 18.27 -16.69
CA ALA A 176 -8.31 18.08 -18.09
C ALA A 176 -7.50 16.92 -18.70
N GLU A 177 -6.18 16.90 -18.50
CA GLU A 177 -5.34 15.79 -18.94
C GLU A 177 -5.76 14.46 -18.29
N PHE A 178 -6.06 14.49 -16.98
CA PHE A 178 -6.54 13.31 -16.25
C PHE A 178 -7.88 12.81 -16.80
N ARG A 179 -8.80 13.71 -17.15
CA ARG A 179 -10.07 13.36 -17.78
C ARG A 179 -9.87 12.65 -19.10
N ASP A 180 -9.00 13.15 -19.96
CA ASP A 180 -8.74 12.55 -21.27
C ASP A 180 -8.15 11.15 -21.11
N GLN A 181 -7.17 10.98 -20.21
CA GLN A 181 -6.56 9.69 -19.89
C GLN A 181 -7.58 8.65 -19.36
N VAL A 182 -8.36 9.03 -18.35
CA VAL A 182 -9.33 8.13 -17.72
C VAL A 182 -10.45 7.75 -18.70
N THR A 183 -10.93 8.71 -19.48
CA THR A 183 -11.98 8.48 -20.48
C THR A 183 -11.49 7.51 -21.56
N GLU A 184 -10.28 7.72 -22.08
CA GLU A 184 -9.70 6.85 -23.11
C GLU A 184 -9.56 5.41 -22.59
N VAL A 185 -8.98 5.23 -21.41
CA VAL A 185 -8.76 3.90 -20.83
C VAL A 185 -10.09 3.20 -20.56
N CYS A 186 -11.04 3.89 -19.92
CA CYS A 186 -12.35 3.31 -19.63
C CYS A 186 -13.12 2.97 -20.91
N SER A 187 -13.00 3.78 -21.97
CA SER A 187 -13.58 3.50 -23.29
C SER A 187 -13.00 2.22 -23.88
N ARG A 188 -11.67 2.04 -23.83
CA ARG A 188 -11.00 0.83 -24.33
C ARG A 188 -11.34 -0.41 -23.51
N LEU A 189 -11.42 -0.30 -22.19
CA LEU A 189 -11.87 -1.40 -21.33
C LEU A 189 -13.30 -1.81 -21.66
N ALA A 190 -14.21 -0.84 -21.79
CA ALA A 190 -15.61 -1.10 -22.15
C ALA A 190 -15.75 -1.74 -23.55
N ALA A 191 -14.97 -1.28 -24.53
CA ALA A 191 -14.93 -1.87 -25.87
C ALA A 191 -14.43 -3.33 -25.86
N GLY A 192 -13.56 -3.67 -24.90
CA GLY A 192 -13.10 -5.03 -24.64
C GLY A 192 -14.06 -5.88 -23.79
N GLY A 193 -15.19 -5.34 -23.35
CA GLY A 193 -16.12 -6.02 -22.44
C GLY A 193 -15.57 -6.19 -21.02
N LEU A 194 -14.55 -5.42 -20.64
CA LEU A 194 -13.92 -5.47 -19.32
C LEU A 194 -14.67 -4.56 -18.33
N PRO A 195 -14.68 -4.90 -17.03
CA PRO A 195 -15.32 -4.07 -16.01
C PRO A 195 -14.61 -2.71 -15.86
N ALA A 196 -15.33 -1.72 -15.35
CA ALA A 196 -14.72 -0.46 -14.92
C ALA A 196 -13.81 -0.70 -13.70
N PRO A 197 -12.69 0.03 -13.58
CA PRO A 197 -11.85 -0.06 -12.39
C PRO A 197 -12.63 0.44 -11.15
N ALA A 198 -12.42 -0.20 -10.01
CA ALA A 198 -13.00 0.23 -8.74
C ALA A 198 -12.37 1.52 -8.23
N PHE A 199 -11.07 1.70 -8.49
CA PHE A 199 -10.33 2.91 -8.16
C PHE A 199 -9.53 3.43 -9.36
N VAL A 200 -9.42 4.75 -9.45
CA VAL A 200 -8.40 5.43 -10.24
C VAL A 200 -7.51 6.21 -9.29
N VAL A 201 -6.21 6.00 -9.42
CA VAL A 201 -5.18 6.72 -8.68
C VAL A 201 -4.79 7.97 -9.45
N ALA A 202 -4.73 9.09 -8.73
CA ALA A 202 -4.19 10.34 -9.23
C ALA A 202 -3.28 10.95 -8.16
N GLN A 203 -2.34 11.77 -8.60
CA GLN A 203 -1.58 12.61 -7.70
C GLN A 203 -2.52 13.68 -7.10
N THR A 204 -2.66 13.66 -5.77
CA THR A 204 -3.58 14.52 -5.01
C THR A 204 -2.89 15.61 -4.22
N GLY A 205 -1.65 15.95 -4.62
CA GLY A 205 -0.80 16.91 -3.91
C GLY A 205 -0.18 16.30 -2.65
N THR A 206 0.05 14.98 -2.66
CA THR A 206 0.62 14.21 -1.57
C THR A 206 1.94 13.60 -2.01
N LYS A 207 3.00 13.82 -1.22
CA LYS A 207 4.34 13.30 -1.54
C LYS A 207 5.07 13.03 -0.25
N VAL A 208 5.79 11.92 -0.18
CA VAL A 208 6.60 11.58 0.99
C VAL A 208 8.07 11.70 0.66
N LEU A 209 8.78 12.51 1.45
CA LEU A 209 10.23 12.54 1.51
C LEU A 209 10.64 12.60 2.98
N GLU A 210 11.69 11.86 3.31
CA GLU A 210 12.20 11.67 4.67
C GLU A 210 11.11 11.11 5.60
N THR A 211 10.65 11.91 6.56
CA THR A 211 9.59 11.54 7.50
C THR A 211 8.49 12.59 7.56
N GLU A 212 8.16 13.19 6.41
CA GLU A 212 7.09 14.16 6.28
C GLU A 212 6.38 14.07 4.93
N ASN A 213 5.20 14.67 4.86
CA ASN A 213 4.53 14.90 3.59
C ASN A 213 5.02 16.24 3.00
N THR A 214 5.61 16.22 1.82
CA THR A 214 6.12 17.40 1.10
C THR A 214 5.22 17.81 -0.06
N GLY A 215 4.03 17.23 -0.18
CA GLY A 215 3.11 17.53 -1.27
C GLY A 215 2.45 18.91 -1.15
N ALA A 216 1.99 19.44 -2.28
CA ALA A 216 1.36 20.75 -2.39
C ALA A 216 0.10 20.90 -1.52
N LEU A 217 -0.51 19.80 -1.07
CA LEU A 217 -1.64 19.82 -0.13
C LEU A 217 -1.32 20.61 1.14
N LEU A 218 -0.06 20.58 1.61
CA LEU A 218 0.33 21.29 2.82
C LEU A 218 0.65 22.77 2.57
N THR A 219 1.07 23.14 1.37
CA THR A 219 1.48 24.52 1.04
C THR A 219 0.37 25.33 0.38
N ALA A 220 -0.51 24.69 -0.39
CA ALA A 220 -1.61 25.31 -1.15
C ALA A 220 -2.94 24.52 -1.02
N PRO A 221 -3.45 24.27 0.21
CA PRO A 221 -4.58 23.37 0.46
C PRO A 221 -5.86 23.72 -0.29
N SER A 222 -6.14 25.01 -0.51
CA SER A 222 -7.35 25.45 -1.22
C SER A 222 -7.30 25.17 -2.72
N ALA A 223 -6.15 25.42 -3.37
CA ALA A 223 -5.97 25.18 -4.80
C ALA A 223 -5.95 23.67 -5.09
N VAL A 224 -5.17 22.92 -4.29
CA VAL A 224 -5.14 21.45 -4.34
C VAL A 224 -6.52 20.86 -4.11
N GLY A 225 -7.25 21.35 -3.09
CA GLY A 225 -8.59 20.85 -2.81
C GLY A 225 -9.60 21.07 -3.95
N PHE A 226 -9.45 22.15 -4.73
CA PHE A 226 -10.27 22.39 -5.92
C PHE A 226 -9.92 21.41 -7.04
N ALA A 227 -8.64 21.18 -7.31
CA ALA A 227 -8.19 20.20 -8.31
C ALA A 227 -8.63 18.78 -7.95
N VAL A 228 -8.40 18.36 -6.70
CA VAL A 228 -8.82 17.04 -6.18
C VAL A 228 -10.32 16.80 -6.35
N ALA A 229 -11.15 17.82 -6.11
CA ALA A 229 -12.60 17.71 -6.32
C ALA A 229 -12.99 17.48 -7.79
N GLN A 230 -12.22 18.03 -8.74
CA GLN A 230 -12.42 17.75 -10.16
C GLN A 230 -11.96 16.35 -10.54
N LEU A 231 -10.80 15.91 -10.05
CA LEU A 231 -10.30 14.55 -10.25
C LEU A 231 -11.31 13.51 -9.73
N ALA A 232 -11.88 13.75 -8.54
CA ALA A 232 -12.90 12.88 -7.96
C ALA A 232 -14.16 12.81 -8.83
N ARG A 233 -14.62 13.96 -9.36
CA ARG A 233 -15.76 14.00 -10.28
C ARG A 233 -15.50 13.23 -11.57
N VAL A 234 -14.30 13.34 -12.15
CA VAL A 234 -13.92 12.55 -13.34
C VAL A 234 -14.04 11.05 -13.05
N CYS A 235 -13.55 10.60 -11.89
CA CYS A 235 -13.66 9.19 -11.50
C CYS A 235 -15.13 8.76 -11.35
N GLU A 236 -15.96 9.58 -10.70
CA GLU A 236 -17.38 9.31 -10.50
C GLU A 236 -18.15 9.18 -11.84
N GLU A 237 -17.84 10.05 -12.81
CA GLU A 237 -18.46 10.05 -14.14
C GLU A 237 -18.20 8.75 -14.93
N VAL A 238 -17.09 8.05 -14.66
CA VAL A 238 -16.79 6.73 -15.27
C VAL A 238 -17.15 5.55 -14.37
N GLY A 239 -17.87 5.79 -13.26
CA GLY A 239 -18.28 4.75 -12.31
C GLY A 239 -17.15 4.22 -11.42
N SER A 240 -16.07 4.99 -11.25
CA SER A 240 -14.92 4.68 -10.41
C SER A 240 -14.81 5.62 -9.20
N SER A 241 -13.76 5.43 -8.41
CA SER A 241 -13.49 6.22 -7.21
C SER A 241 -12.06 6.73 -7.19
N LEU A 242 -11.85 7.98 -6.78
CA LEU A 242 -10.51 8.54 -6.66
C LEU A 242 -9.79 7.96 -5.44
N LYS A 243 -8.55 7.53 -5.63
CA LYS A 243 -7.67 7.06 -4.55
C LYS A 243 -6.39 7.88 -4.51
N ALA A 244 -5.96 8.24 -3.30
CA ALA A 244 -4.75 9.02 -3.07
C ALA A 244 -3.62 8.14 -2.54
N HIS A 245 -2.44 8.28 -3.13
CA HIS A 245 -1.21 7.65 -2.64
C HIS A 245 -0.43 8.59 -1.72
N ASN A 246 0.58 8.06 -1.02
CA ASN A 246 1.51 8.85 -0.21
C ASN A 246 0.83 9.73 0.86
N ALA A 247 -0.22 9.22 1.52
CA ALA A 247 -0.93 9.94 2.57
C ALA A 247 -0.22 9.89 3.94
N ASP A 248 0.95 9.26 4.01
CA ASP A 248 1.83 9.24 5.17
C ASP A 248 2.07 10.67 5.72
N TYR A 249 2.15 10.76 7.04
CA TYR A 249 2.41 11.95 7.84
C TYR A 249 1.37 13.08 7.72
N LEU A 250 0.25 12.86 7.04
CA LEU A 250 -0.83 13.84 6.98
C LEU A 250 -1.50 14.00 8.33
N THR A 251 -1.79 15.24 8.73
CA THR A 251 -2.60 15.51 9.92
C THR A 251 -4.05 15.06 9.72
N ALA A 252 -4.78 14.84 10.81
CA ALA A 252 -6.20 14.47 10.76
C ALA A 252 -7.05 15.50 10.00
N ASP A 253 -6.67 16.77 10.06
CA ASP A 253 -7.36 17.87 9.39
C ASP A 253 -7.09 17.86 7.87
N SER A 254 -5.84 17.63 7.45
CA SER A 254 -5.50 17.42 6.03
C SER A 254 -6.18 16.18 5.45
N LEU A 255 -6.22 15.08 6.22
CA LEU A 255 -6.88 13.84 5.81
C LEU A 255 -8.39 14.04 5.61
N ARG A 256 -9.07 14.68 6.57
CA ARG A 256 -10.49 15.03 6.44
C ARG A 256 -10.75 15.92 5.24
N ARG A 257 -9.88 16.90 4.97
CA ARG A 257 -9.99 17.75 3.78
C ARG A 257 -9.93 16.94 2.48
N LEU A 258 -8.98 16.01 2.33
CA LEU A 258 -8.92 15.14 1.15
C LEU A 258 -10.22 14.35 0.96
N MET A 259 -10.70 13.69 2.03
CA MET A 259 -11.92 12.89 1.98
C MET A 259 -13.15 13.74 1.64
N GLN A 260 -13.25 14.95 2.19
CA GLN A 260 -14.33 15.91 1.89
C GLN A 260 -14.31 16.41 0.43
N ARG A 261 -13.15 16.34 -0.24
CA ARG A 261 -13.02 16.68 -1.67
C ARG A 261 -13.29 15.49 -2.60
N GLY A 262 -13.67 14.33 -2.07
CA GLY A 262 -14.10 13.19 -2.87
C GLY A 262 -13.03 12.12 -3.06
N VAL A 263 -11.90 12.19 -2.36
CA VAL A 263 -11.00 11.04 -2.23
C VAL A 263 -11.75 9.94 -1.48
N ALA A 264 -11.84 8.75 -2.09
CA ALA A 264 -12.56 7.61 -1.55
C ALA A 264 -11.68 6.72 -0.66
N ALA A 265 -10.38 6.66 -0.95
CA ALA A 265 -9.41 5.91 -0.16
C ALA A 265 -8.01 6.53 -0.20
N VAL A 266 -7.22 6.24 0.82
CA VAL A 266 -5.83 6.67 0.94
C VAL A 266 -4.89 5.49 1.19
N ASN A 267 -3.69 5.54 0.62
CA ASN A 267 -2.62 4.59 0.92
C ASN A 267 -1.57 5.22 1.86
N VAL A 268 -1.16 4.46 2.87
CA VAL A 268 -0.10 4.81 3.83
C VAL A 268 0.80 3.59 3.99
N ALA A 269 2.11 3.78 3.91
CA ALA A 269 3.06 2.67 3.97
C ALA A 269 4.34 3.05 4.72
N PRO A 270 5.30 3.81 4.14
CA PRO A 270 6.62 4.01 4.75
C PRO A 270 6.59 4.55 6.18
N GLU A 271 5.59 5.33 6.58
CA GLU A 271 5.43 5.80 7.96
C GLU A 271 5.40 4.65 8.97
N PHE A 272 4.69 3.56 8.69
CA PHE A 272 4.58 2.46 9.65
C PHE A 272 5.92 1.77 9.90
N GLY A 273 6.79 1.70 8.88
CA GLY A 273 8.16 1.21 9.04
C GLY A 273 9.04 2.15 9.87
N VAL A 274 8.86 3.47 9.71
CA VAL A 274 9.56 4.48 10.51
C VAL A 274 9.08 4.49 11.96
N VAL A 275 7.77 4.35 12.19
CA VAL A 275 7.17 4.24 13.52
C VAL A 275 7.72 3.04 14.27
N GLU A 276 7.76 1.86 13.62
CA GLU A 276 8.35 0.66 14.21
C GLU A 276 9.83 0.85 14.55
N THR A 277 10.59 1.45 13.63
CA THR A 277 12.00 1.74 13.82
C THR A 277 12.23 2.66 15.03
N ARG A 278 11.43 3.72 15.17
CA ARG A 278 11.50 4.65 16.31
C ARG A 278 11.11 3.96 17.62
N ALA A 279 10.07 3.12 17.60
CA ALA A 279 9.64 2.36 18.77
C ALA A 279 10.73 1.39 19.25
N LEU A 280 11.43 0.74 18.31
CA LEU A 280 12.57 -0.13 18.63
C LEU A 280 13.69 0.67 19.29
N LEU A 281 14.10 1.79 18.70
CA LEU A 281 15.16 2.62 19.26
C LEU A 281 14.82 3.12 20.67
N ALA A 282 13.57 3.57 20.88
CA ALA A 282 13.10 4.01 22.18
C ALA A 282 13.14 2.88 23.24
N LEU A 283 12.76 1.65 22.86
CA LEU A 283 12.87 0.48 23.73
C LEU A 283 14.33 0.17 24.09
N LEU A 284 15.24 0.25 23.11
CA LEU A 284 16.66 0.02 23.36
C LEU A 284 17.26 1.08 24.30
N ASP A 285 16.87 2.35 24.12
CA ASP A 285 17.27 3.43 25.02
C ASP A 285 16.71 3.24 26.44
N GLU A 286 15.45 2.82 26.58
CA GLU A 286 14.80 2.50 27.87
C GLU A 286 15.55 1.39 28.64
N LEU A 287 16.01 0.36 27.92
CA LEU A 287 16.71 -0.79 28.49
C LEU A 287 18.22 -0.59 28.64
N GLY A 288 18.77 0.53 28.17
CA GLY A 288 20.21 0.80 28.18
C GLY A 288 21.02 -0.08 27.20
N LEU A 289 20.41 -0.57 26.13
CA LEU A 289 21.00 -1.47 25.12
C LEU A 289 21.72 -0.70 24.01
N ALA A 290 22.72 0.09 24.39
CA ALA A 290 23.45 0.95 23.48
C ALA A 290 24.17 0.19 22.35
N ALA A 291 24.71 -1.00 22.64
CA ALA A 291 25.43 -1.80 21.65
C ALA A 291 24.47 -2.33 20.56
N GLU A 292 23.34 -2.89 20.96
CA GLU A 292 22.28 -3.38 20.07
C GLU A 292 21.69 -2.24 19.23
N ARG A 293 21.52 -1.06 19.85
CA ARG A 293 21.05 0.15 19.16
C ARG A 293 22.00 0.58 18.06
N ASP A 294 23.30 0.67 18.35
CA ASP A 294 24.31 1.07 17.37
C ASP A 294 24.48 0.03 16.26
N GLU A 295 24.35 -1.26 16.59
CA GLU A 295 24.33 -2.35 15.62
C GLU A 295 23.14 -2.25 14.65
N PHE A 296 21.93 -2.05 15.19
CA PHE A 296 20.73 -1.86 14.37
C PHE A 296 20.82 -0.63 13.46
N LEU A 297 21.23 0.52 14.01
CA LEU A 297 21.36 1.77 13.24
C LEU A 297 22.35 1.62 12.09
N ARG A 298 23.49 0.97 12.34
CA ARG A 298 24.49 0.68 11.31
C ARG A 298 23.93 -0.25 10.23
N LEU A 299 23.29 -1.35 10.61
CA LEU A 299 22.65 -2.28 9.66
C LEU A 299 21.66 -1.55 8.75
N ALA A 300 20.79 -0.73 9.33
CA ALA A 300 19.80 0.05 8.59
C ALA A 300 20.44 1.11 7.68
N HIS A 301 21.44 1.84 8.18
CA HIS A 301 22.17 2.85 7.39
C HIS A 301 22.89 2.22 6.19
N ASP A 302 23.61 1.12 6.41
CA ASP A 302 24.46 0.49 5.41
C ASP A 302 23.65 -0.20 4.31
N SER A 303 22.37 -0.48 4.54
CA SER A 303 21.43 -0.94 3.49
C SER A 303 21.29 0.05 2.33
N GLY A 304 21.53 1.34 2.55
CA GLY A 304 21.36 2.39 1.55
C GLY A 304 19.91 2.63 1.10
N SER A 305 18.93 1.95 1.69
CA SER A 305 17.53 2.02 1.25
C SER A 305 16.85 3.37 1.52
N TRP A 306 17.48 4.22 2.33
CA TRP A 306 17.07 5.60 2.60
C TRP A 306 17.26 6.55 1.40
N ARG A 307 18.12 6.22 0.43
CA ARG A 307 18.54 7.16 -0.63
C ARG A 307 17.39 7.75 -1.43
N LYS A 308 16.41 6.92 -1.81
CA LYS A 308 15.26 7.36 -2.62
C LYS A 308 14.28 8.26 -1.86
N TRP A 309 14.37 8.26 -0.52
CA TRP A 309 13.46 9.01 0.35
C TRP A 309 14.00 10.38 0.70
N LEU A 310 15.29 10.65 0.49
CA LEU A 310 15.89 11.91 0.90
C LEU A 310 15.50 13.07 -0.02
N LYS A 311 15.34 14.26 0.59
CA LYS A 311 15.19 15.49 -0.17
C LYS A 311 16.49 15.85 -0.91
N PRO A 312 16.41 16.49 -2.08
CA PRO A 312 17.58 17.08 -2.71
C PRO A 312 18.30 18.06 -1.76
N GLY A 313 19.62 17.90 -1.60
CA GLY A 313 20.43 18.78 -0.74
C GLY A 313 20.18 18.63 0.77
N THR A 314 19.55 17.54 1.21
CA THR A 314 19.27 17.32 2.63
C THR A 314 20.52 17.30 3.51
N ALA A 315 20.37 17.79 4.75
CA ALA A 315 21.36 17.70 5.81
C ALA A 315 21.13 16.49 6.73
N ALA A 316 20.27 15.54 6.34
CA ALA A 316 19.95 14.36 7.12
C ALA A 316 21.21 13.63 7.61
N THR A 317 21.27 13.40 8.91
CA THR A 317 22.32 12.67 9.61
C THR A 317 22.25 11.17 9.30
N ASP A 318 23.33 10.44 9.61
CA ASP A 318 23.35 8.98 9.46
C ASP A 318 22.30 8.31 10.35
N HIS A 319 22.00 8.89 11.51
CA HIS A 319 20.92 8.44 12.36
C HIS A 319 19.55 8.58 11.67
N GLU A 320 19.23 9.74 11.09
CA GLU A 320 17.95 9.95 10.40
C GLU A 320 17.81 9.05 9.16
N ARG A 321 18.90 8.84 8.43
CA ARG A 321 18.96 7.88 7.31
C ARG A 321 18.68 6.45 7.77
N ALA A 322 19.30 6.03 8.88
CA ALA A 322 19.03 4.72 9.47
C ALA A 322 17.56 4.58 9.90
N VAL A 323 16.99 5.61 10.52
CA VAL A 323 15.58 5.61 10.94
C VAL A 323 14.62 5.42 9.76
N ILE A 324 14.87 6.10 8.64
CA ILE A 324 14.09 5.96 7.40
C ILE A 324 14.21 4.54 6.83
N ALA A 325 15.40 3.94 6.91
CA ALA A 325 15.70 2.66 6.29
C ALA A 325 15.44 1.42 7.17
N GLY A 326 15.16 1.59 8.48
CA GLY A 326 15.12 0.48 9.45
C GLY A 326 14.24 -0.70 9.03
N HIS A 327 13.06 -0.43 8.46
CA HIS A 327 12.13 -1.47 8.05
C HIS A 327 12.63 -2.37 6.90
N TYR A 328 13.60 -1.91 6.10
CA TYR A 328 14.16 -2.74 5.02
C TYR A 328 15.06 -3.86 5.55
N VAL A 329 15.54 -3.77 6.79
CA VAL A 329 16.45 -4.76 7.37
C VAL A 329 15.76 -5.74 8.33
N PHE A 330 14.47 -5.55 8.63
CA PHE A 330 13.76 -6.39 9.61
C PHE A 330 13.71 -7.88 9.27
N ALA A 331 13.77 -8.23 7.98
CA ALA A 331 13.76 -9.61 7.53
C ALA A 331 15.16 -10.19 7.27
N THR A 332 16.24 -9.43 7.52
CA THR A 332 17.60 -9.98 7.37
C THR A 332 17.95 -10.88 8.54
N ASP A 333 18.87 -11.82 8.29
CA ASP A 333 19.24 -12.80 9.29
C ASP A 333 20.02 -12.13 10.44
N GLU A 334 20.82 -11.11 10.13
CA GLU A 334 21.52 -10.26 11.10
C GLU A 334 20.55 -9.54 12.04
N PHE A 335 19.46 -8.97 11.51
CA PHE A 335 18.48 -8.32 12.37
C PHE A 335 17.68 -9.33 13.19
N ARG A 336 17.34 -10.50 12.64
CA ARG A 336 16.64 -11.55 13.39
C ARG A 336 17.47 -12.01 14.59
N GLU A 337 18.77 -12.25 14.38
CA GLU A 337 19.69 -12.57 15.46
C GLU A 337 19.78 -11.44 16.50
N LEU A 338 19.85 -10.18 16.06
CA LEU A 338 19.86 -9.02 16.94
C LEU A 338 18.56 -8.92 17.75
N LYS A 339 17.41 -9.08 17.10
CA LYS A 339 16.09 -9.06 17.73
C LYS A 339 15.93 -10.18 18.74
N ASP A 340 16.47 -11.37 18.50
CA ASP A 340 16.48 -12.46 19.48
C ASP A 340 17.27 -12.10 20.75
N ARG A 341 18.37 -11.33 20.63
CA ARG A 341 19.09 -10.83 21.81
C ARG A 341 18.28 -9.81 22.59
N ILE A 342 17.61 -8.90 21.88
CA ILE A 342 16.72 -7.89 22.46
C ILE A 342 15.55 -8.58 23.18
N ALA A 343 14.94 -9.58 22.55
CA ALA A 343 13.79 -10.32 23.07
C ALA A 343 14.11 -11.10 24.37
N ARG A 344 15.36 -11.48 24.62
CA ARG A 344 15.77 -12.07 25.92
C ARG A 344 15.68 -11.07 27.07
N GLN A 345 15.76 -9.77 26.80
CA GLN A 345 15.67 -8.71 27.79
C GLN A 345 14.29 -8.05 27.81
N ALA A 346 13.61 -8.01 26.65
CA ALA A 346 12.23 -7.55 26.50
C ALA A 346 11.41 -8.58 25.68
N PRO A 347 10.88 -9.62 26.32
CA PRO A 347 10.07 -10.64 25.64
C PRO A 347 8.80 -10.08 24.96
N ASP A 348 8.37 -8.88 25.34
CA ASP A 348 7.24 -8.15 24.79
C ASP A 348 7.62 -7.19 23.64
N VAL A 349 8.84 -7.24 23.11
CA VAL A 349 9.32 -6.34 22.05
C VAL A 349 8.31 -6.20 20.90
N ASP A 350 7.83 -7.30 20.34
CA ASP A 350 6.85 -7.26 19.24
C ASP A 350 5.52 -6.65 19.63
N HIS A 351 5.08 -6.82 20.89
CA HIS A 351 3.87 -6.17 21.38
C HIS A 351 4.07 -4.65 21.47
N ARG A 352 5.21 -4.19 21.99
CA ARG A 352 5.54 -2.76 22.11
C ARG A 352 5.65 -2.08 20.75
N LEU A 353 6.35 -2.72 19.81
CA LEU A 353 6.48 -2.23 18.43
C LEU A 353 5.12 -2.16 17.73
N ARG A 354 4.34 -3.25 17.82
CA ARG A 354 3.01 -3.32 17.21
C ARG A 354 2.04 -2.29 17.78
N ALA A 355 2.08 -2.03 19.09
CA ALA A 355 1.22 -1.01 19.72
C ALA A 355 1.48 0.39 19.14
N ALA A 356 2.75 0.77 18.94
CA ALA A 356 3.08 2.05 18.30
C ALA A 356 2.55 2.15 16.86
N ILE A 357 2.64 1.05 16.10
CA ILE A 357 2.10 1.00 14.74
C ILE A 357 0.58 1.06 14.74
N TYR A 358 -0.09 0.36 15.66
CA TYR A 358 -1.55 0.40 15.80
C TYR A 358 -2.05 1.83 16.00
N ASP A 359 -1.40 2.60 16.88
CA ASP A 359 -1.77 4.00 17.13
C ASP A 359 -1.58 4.87 15.87
N ALA A 360 -0.50 4.64 15.12
CA ALA A 360 -0.26 5.32 13.85
C ALA A 360 -1.32 4.94 12.78
N GLN A 361 -1.69 3.66 12.68
CA GLN A 361 -2.74 3.23 11.74
C GLN A 361 -4.13 3.76 12.14
N LEU A 362 -4.43 3.80 13.43
CA LEU A 362 -5.69 4.32 13.97
C LEU A 362 -5.92 5.79 13.59
N HIS A 363 -4.86 6.60 13.55
CA HIS A 363 -4.91 7.98 13.09
C HIS A 363 -5.53 8.13 11.69
N TYR A 364 -5.38 7.14 10.82
CA TYR A 364 -5.94 7.20 9.47
C TYR A 364 -7.43 6.85 9.38
N LEU A 365 -8.05 6.42 10.48
CA LEU A 365 -9.49 6.21 10.56
C LEU A 365 -10.27 7.44 11.07
N VAL A 366 -9.59 8.56 11.36
CA VAL A 366 -10.19 9.79 11.96
C VAL A 366 -11.24 10.50 11.10
N HIS A 367 -11.40 10.08 9.85
CA HIS A 367 -12.42 10.57 8.92
C HIS A 367 -13.66 9.64 8.85
N THR A 368 -13.63 8.50 9.54
CA THR A 368 -14.73 7.53 9.57
C THR A 368 -15.63 7.75 10.79
N THR A 369 -16.93 7.49 10.67
CA THR A 369 -17.89 7.62 11.78
C THR A 369 -18.24 6.26 12.38
N THR A 370 -18.79 6.21 13.60
CA THR A 370 -19.26 4.95 14.23
C THR A 370 -20.33 4.24 13.41
N ALA A 371 -21.12 4.98 12.62
CA ALA A 371 -22.13 4.43 11.72
C ALA A 371 -21.53 3.58 10.57
N ASP A 372 -20.27 3.81 10.23
CA ASP A 372 -19.57 3.06 9.19
C ASP A 372 -18.98 1.71 9.72
N ALA A 373 -19.22 1.33 10.99
CA ALA A 373 -18.69 0.09 11.59
C ALA A 373 -19.53 -1.11 11.19
N ILE A 374 -18.86 -2.20 10.82
CA ILE A 374 -19.49 -3.49 10.62
C ILE A 374 -19.74 -4.09 12.01
N PRO A 375 -20.99 -4.46 12.35
CA PRO A 375 -21.29 -5.15 13.60
C PRO A 375 -20.44 -6.42 13.69
N ALA A 376 -19.83 -6.66 14.85
CA ALA A 376 -19.13 -7.93 15.08
C ALA A 376 -20.12 -9.09 14.83
N PRO A 377 -19.70 -10.16 14.13
CA PRO A 377 -20.55 -11.32 13.99
C PRO A 377 -20.94 -11.81 15.39
N VAL A 378 -22.25 -11.96 15.62
CA VAL A 378 -22.73 -12.62 16.84
C VAL A 378 -22.23 -14.06 16.74
N LEU A 379 -21.19 -14.38 17.50
CA LEU A 379 -20.77 -15.77 17.69
C LEU A 379 -22.01 -16.51 18.18
N ALA A 380 -22.57 -17.36 17.33
CA ALA A 380 -23.70 -18.19 17.70
C ALA A 380 -23.27 -18.98 18.93
N GLU A 381 -23.89 -18.69 20.08
CA GLU A 381 -23.75 -19.53 21.27
C GLU A 381 -24.11 -20.93 20.83
N SER A 382 -23.10 -21.78 20.71
CA SER A 382 -23.27 -23.20 20.51
C SER A 382 -24.27 -23.68 21.55
N VAL A 383 -25.43 -24.12 21.06
CA VAL A 383 -26.50 -24.72 21.83
C VAL A 383 -25.91 -25.85 22.66
N ARG A 384 -25.65 -25.59 23.94
CA ARG A 384 -25.45 -26.64 24.94
C ARG A 384 -26.83 -27.20 25.25
N THR A 385 -27.28 -28.15 24.45
CA THR A 385 -28.34 -29.07 24.85
C THR A 385 -27.73 -30.22 25.64
N ALA A 386 -28.25 -30.34 26.86
CA ALA A 386 -28.23 -31.42 27.86
C ALA A 386 -27.57 -32.75 27.51
#